data_AF-A0AA38FA72-F1
#
_entry.id   AF-A0AA38FA72-F1
#
_cell.length_a   1.000
_cell.length_b   1.000
_cell.length_c   1.000
_cell.angle_alpha   90.00
_cell.angle_beta   90.00
_cell.angle_gamma   90.00
#
_symmetry.space_group_name_H-M   'P 1'
#
loop_
_entity.id
_entity.type
_entity.pdbx_description
1 polymer ?
#
loop_
_entity_poly.entity_id
_entity_poly.type
_entity_poly.pdbx_seq_one_letter_code
_entity_poly.pdbx_strand_id
1 'polypeptide(L)'
;DLEHLKLLHESILCHQKLPGPKWKHPNANFRDIHKNLQYLNSKIHIIKQRLSNPYTIDYYTLIGLRRGCKRTDVERTHLLLCLRHRPDKASHFVKRCEFVDERDIDAVKDQAHVSALMLYRLLQKPYTYIMTCIMEEEAEKQKQLKAIKARKEDHNVHVNPVPEQ
;
A
#
# COMPACT_ATOMS: atom_id res chain seq x y z
N ASP A 1 52.49 18.54 -3.62
CA ASP A 1 52.93 18.73 -4.99
C ASP A 1 51.83 18.29 -5.94
N LEU A 2 51.39 19.16 -6.87
CA LEU A 2 50.13 19.01 -7.60
C LEU A 2 50.17 17.88 -8.64
N GLU A 3 51.33 17.70 -9.27
CA GLU A 3 51.58 16.65 -10.27
C GLU A 3 51.45 15.24 -9.68
N HIS A 4 51.93 15.05 -8.44
CA HIS A 4 51.77 13.80 -7.71
C HIS A 4 50.31 13.46 -7.41
N LEU A 5 49.47 14.46 -7.14
CA LEU A 5 48.03 14.26 -6.91
C LEU A 5 47.30 13.90 -8.22
N LYS A 6 47.73 14.50 -9.32
CA LYS A 6 47.19 14.26 -10.66
C LYS A 6 47.53 12.85 -11.16
N LEU A 7 48.77 12.41 -10.96
CA LEU A 7 49.22 11.03 -11.21
C LEU A 7 48.48 10.00 -10.34
N LEU A 8 48.21 10.33 -9.08
CA LEU A 8 47.42 9.48 -8.20
C LEU A 8 45.96 9.36 -8.67
N HIS A 9 45.36 10.48 -9.07
CA HIS A 9 43.99 10.51 -9.59
C HIS A 9 43.86 9.72 -10.91
N GLU A 10 44.79 9.91 -11.84
CA GLU A 10 44.87 9.16 -13.11
C GLU A 10 45.07 7.66 -12.87
N SER A 11 45.95 7.26 -11.95
CA SER A 11 46.19 5.85 -11.62
C SER A 11 45.01 5.18 -10.90
N ILE A 12 44.23 5.92 -10.11
CA ILE A 12 42.96 5.45 -9.51
C ILE A 12 41.93 5.16 -10.60
N LEU A 13 41.81 6.05 -11.59
CA LEU A 13 40.88 5.88 -12.70
C LEU A 13 41.30 4.73 -13.63
N CYS A 14 42.61 4.60 -13.93
CA CYS A 14 43.13 3.61 -14.87
C CYS A 14 43.31 2.20 -14.26
N HIS A 15 43.80 2.09 -13.03
CA HIS A 15 44.19 0.81 -12.45
C HIS A 15 43.29 0.31 -11.33
N GLN A 16 42.39 1.14 -10.80
CA GLN A 16 41.49 0.83 -9.68
C GLN A 16 42.18 0.22 -8.44
N LYS A 17 43.52 0.34 -8.34
CA LYS A 17 44.33 -0.18 -7.25
C LYS A 17 44.87 1.00 -6.46
N LEU A 18 44.28 1.23 -5.30
CA LEU A 18 44.82 2.13 -4.30
C LEU A 18 45.82 1.36 -3.43
N PRO A 19 47.04 1.86 -3.21
CA PRO A 19 47.85 1.42 -2.07
C PRO A 19 47.13 1.91 -0.80
N GLY A 20 46.26 1.06 -0.26
CA GLY A 20 45.42 1.39 0.90
C GLY A 20 45.80 0.60 2.15
N PRO A 21 45.43 1.08 3.34
CA PRO A 21 45.74 0.40 4.59
C PRO A 21 45.03 -0.96 4.71
N LYS A 22 45.61 -1.86 5.52
CA LYS A 22 45.40 -3.34 5.59
C LYS A 22 43.95 -3.86 5.70
N TRP A 23 42.98 -2.98 5.88
CA TRP A 23 41.55 -3.25 6.01
C TRP A 23 40.82 -3.10 4.66
N LYS A 24 41.49 -2.60 3.62
CA LYS A 24 41.07 -2.80 2.23
C LYS A 24 41.48 -4.20 1.79
N HIS A 25 40.49 -5.06 1.54
CA HIS A 25 40.72 -6.38 0.96
C HIS A 25 41.50 -6.23 -0.37
N PRO A 26 42.72 -6.80 -0.50
CA PRO A 26 43.61 -6.56 -1.65
C PRO A 26 43.04 -7.01 -3.00
N ASN A 27 41.98 -7.83 -2.98
CA ASN A 27 41.46 -8.55 -4.15
C ASN A 27 40.04 -8.13 -4.55
N ALA A 28 39.43 -7.16 -3.88
CA ALA A 28 38.14 -6.63 -4.31
C ALA A 28 38.37 -5.56 -5.37
N ASN A 29 38.41 -5.96 -6.66
CA ASN A 29 38.49 -4.98 -7.73
C ASN A 29 37.30 -4.02 -7.61
N PHE A 30 37.53 -2.72 -7.71
CA PHE A 30 36.47 -1.71 -7.60
C PHE A 30 35.33 -1.96 -8.62
N ARG A 31 35.67 -2.49 -9.80
CA ARG A 31 34.73 -2.99 -10.81
C ARG A 31 33.80 -4.09 -10.29
N ASP A 32 34.29 -5.00 -9.45
CA ASP A 32 33.48 -6.09 -8.88
C ASP A 32 32.53 -5.56 -7.80
N ILE A 33 32.96 -4.55 -7.03
CA ILE A 33 32.08 -3.83 -6.09
C ILE A 33 30.94 -3.15 -6.86
N HIS A 34 31.25 -2.45 -7.96
CA HIS A 34 30.23 -1.77 -8.75
C HIS A 34 29.27 -2.75 -9.43
N LYS A 35 29.78 -3.86 -9.98
CA LYS A 35 28.95 -4.95 -10.54
C LYS A 35 28.05 -5.58 -9.50
N ASN A 36 28.58 -5.84 -8.29
CA ASN A 36 27.80 -6.40 -7.19
C ASN A 36 26.71 -5.43 -6.72
N LEU A 37 27.00 -4.13 -6.67
CA LEU A 37 26.00 -3.11 -6.35
C LEU A 37 24.89 -3.03 -7.42
N GLN A 38 25.24 -3.07 -8.70
CA GLN A 38 24.26 -3.13 -9.79
C GLN A 38 23.41 -4.40 -9.68
N TYR A 39 24.02 -5.56 -9.47
CA TYR A 39 23.32 -6.83 -9.26
C TYR A 39 22.35 -6.79 -8.05
N LEU A 40 22.80 -6.24 -6.93
CA LEU A 40 21.95 -6.05 -5.74
C LEU A 40 20.79 -5.10 -6.04
N ASN A 41 21.03 -3.98 -6.71
CA ASN A 41 19.97 -3.05 -7.11
C ASN A 41 18.97 -3.68 -8.08
N SER A 42 19.42 -4.49 -9.05
CA SER A 42 18.54 -5.25 -9.93
C SER A 42 17.70 -6.25 -9.15
N LYS A 43 18.29 -6.98 -8.19
CA LYS A 43 17.53 -7.88 -7.29
C LYS A 43 16.50 -7.13 -6.45
N ILE A 44 16.88 -5.99 -5.86
CA ILE A 44 15.96 -5.13 -5.10
C ILE A 44 14.81 -4.67 -6.02
N HIS A 45 15.11 -4.26 -7.25
CA HIS A 45 14.10 -3.84 -8.22
C HIS A 45 13.15 -4.98 -8.59
N ILE A 46 13.67 -6.18 -8.89
CA ILE A 46 12.85 -7.37 -9.20
C ILE A 46 11.97 -7.74 -7.99
N ILE A 47 12.51 -7.71 -6.78
CA ILE A 47 11.73 -7.99 -5.56
C ILE A 47 10.65 -6.93 -5.38
N LYS A 48 10.97 -5.63 -5.53
CA LYS A 48 9.98 -4.54 -5.50
C LYS A 48 8.93 -4.70 -6.59
N GLN A 49 9.30 -5.14 -7.79
CA GLN A 49 8.39 -5.37 -8.90
C GLN A 49 7.49 -6.59 -8.65
N ARG A 50 8.01 -7.65 -8.02
CA ARG A 50 7.21 -8.82 -7.58
C ARG A 50 6.27 -8.49 -6.42
N LEU A 51 6.70 -7.64 -5.49
CA LEU A 51 5.84 -7.09 -4.43
C LEU A 51 4.80 -6.11 -5.00
N SER A 52 5.17 -5.39 -6.06
CA SER A 52 4.27 -4.54 -6.85
C SER A 52 3.44 -5.36 -7.84
N ASN A 53 3.72 -6.66 -8.03
CA ASN A 53 2.95 -7.53 -8.89
C ASN A 53 1.61 -7.73 -8.18
N PRO A 54 0.51 -7.22 -8.73
CA PRO A 54 -0.78 -7.25 -8.09
C PRO A 54 -1.31 -8.68 -8.24
N TYR A 55 -1.00 -9.55 -7.28
CA TYR A 55 -2.10 -10.35 -6.75
C TYR A 55 -3.09 -9.31 -6.25
N THR A 56 -4.02 -8.92 -7.11
CA THR A 56 -5.04 -7.91 -6.87
C THR A 56 -5.67 -8.27 -5.54
N ILE A 57 -5.30 -7.53 -4.49
CA ILE A 57 -5.81 -7.78 -3.16
C ILE A 57 -7.31 -7.58 -3.29
N ASP A 58 -8.07 -8.67 -3.19
CA ASP A 58 -9.51 -8.57 -3.24
C ASP A 58 -9.96 -7.91 -1.94
N TYR A 59 -10.20 -6.61 -2.02
CA TYR A 59 -10.54 -5.81 -0.86
C TYR A 59 -11.84 -6.29 -0.19
N TYR A 60 -12.73 -6.95 -0.94
CA TYR A 60 -13.92 -7.57 -0.38
C TYR A 60 -13.55 -8.75 0.52
N THR A 61 -12.68 -9.66 0.07
CA THR A 61 -12.23 -10.79 0.91
C THR A 61 -11.35 -10.34 2.06
N LEU A 62 -10.56 -9.27 1.88
CA LEU A 62 -9.72 -8.69 2.93
C LEU A 62 -10.53 -8.18 4.13
N ILE A 63 -11.68 -7.55 3.88
CA ILE A 63 -12.59 -7.07 4.93
C ILE A 63 -13.58 -8.16 5.37
N GLY A 64 -13.72 -9.25 4.60
CA GLY A 64 -14.67 -10.33 4.87
C GLY A 64 -16.08 -10.05 4.37
N LEU A 65 -16.22 -9.30 3.27
CA LEU A 65 -17.47 -8.97 2.62
C LEU A 65 -17.66 -9.76 1.31
N ARG A 66 -18.93 -9.98 0.94
CA ARG A 66 -19.30 -10.50 -0.38
C ARG A 66 -19.38 -9.35 -1.37
N ARG A 67 -19.05 -9.60 -2.64
CA ARG A 67 -19.28 -8.66 -3.75
C ARG A 67 -20.78 -8.36 -3.89
N GLY A 68 -21.12 -7.10 -4.17
CA GLY A 68 -22.52 -6.62 -4.23
C GLY A 68 -23.15 -6.36 -2.86
N CYS A 69 -22.34 -6.18 -1.82
CA CYS A 69 -22.83 -5.78 -0.49
C CYS A 69 -23.43 -4.37 -0.51
N LYS A 70 -24.37 -4.10 0.42
CA LYS A 70 -24.95 -2.76 0.55
C LYS A 70 -23.94 -1.84 1.23
N ARG A 71 -24.07 -0.54 0.97
CA ARG A 71 -23.33 0.52 1.67
C ARG A 71 -23.33 0.34 3.20
N THR A 72 -24.49 0.04 3.78
CA THR A 72 -24.63 -0.17 5.23
C THR A 72 -23.81 -1.33 5.76
N ASP A 73 -23.60 -2.38 4.95
CA ASP A 73 -22.87 -3.57 5.37
C ASP A 73 -21.36 -3.28 5.41
N VAL A 74 -20.90 -2.47 4.46
CA VAL A 74 -19.52 -1.95 4.43
C VAL A 74 -19.25 -1.07 5.65
N GLU A 75 -20.13 -0.11 5.94
CA GLU A 75 -20.00 0.80 7.09
C GLU A 75 -19.98 0.03 8.42
N ARG A 76 -20.90 -0.94 8.61
CA ARG A 76 -20.94 -1.77 9.82
C ARG A 76 -19.69 -2.62 9.98
N THR A 77 -19.22 -3.24 8.90
CA THR A 77 -18.03 -4.11 8.96
C THR A 77 -16.78 -3.28 9.22
N HIS A 78 -16.66 -2.11 8.61
CA HIS A 78 -15.56 -1.18 8.86
C HIS A 78 -15.53 -0.72 10.32
N LEU A 79 -16.69 -0.35 10.88
CA LEU A 79 -16.81 0.02 12.30
C LEU A 79 -16.36 -1.13 13.21
N LEU A 80 -16.85 -2.35 12.96
CA LEU A 80 -16.49 -3.52 13.75
C LEU A 80 -14.97 -3.78 13.72
N LEU A 81 -14.36 -3.70 12.53
CA LEU A 81 -12.93 -3.89 12.36
C LEU A 81 -12.11 -2.80 13.05
N CYS A 82 -12.52 -1.54 12.95
CA CYS A 82 -11.87 -0.42 13.64
C CYS A 82 -11.94 -0.60 15.16
N LEU A 83 -13.08 -1.04 15.69
CA LEU A 83 -13.24 -1.33 17.12
C LEU A 83 -12.40 -2.53 17.55
N ARG A 84 -12.32 -3.59 16.74
CA ARG A 84 -11.53 -4.79 17.05
C ARG A 84 -10.03 -4.49 17.11
N HIS A 85 -9.54 -3.71 16.14
CA HIS A 85 -8.12 -3.49 15.89
C HIS A 85 -7.65 -2.07 16.26
N ARG A 86 -8.27 -1.43 17.25
CA ARG A 86 -7.79 -0.11 17.73
C ARG A 86 -6.33 -0.24 18.18
N PRO A 87 -5.43 0.67 17.75
CA PRO A 87 -4.01 0.58 18.07
C PRO A 87 -3.74 0.57 19.58
N ASP A 88 -4.54 1.34 20.33
CA ASP A 88 -4.44 1.42 21.79
C ASP A 88 -4.66 0.06 22.48
N LYS A 89 -5.51 -0.81 21.90
CA LYS A 89 -5.79 -2.14 22.47
C LYS A 89 -4.54 -3.02 22.51
N ALA A 90 -3.66 -2.91 21.52
CA ALA A 90 -2.41 -3.65 21.49
C ALA A 90 -1.47 -3.20 22.61
N SER A 91 -1.30 -1.89 22.78
CA SER A 91 -0.49 -1.33 23.87
C SER A 91 -1.07 -1.65 25.25
N HIS A 92 -2.39 -1.58 25.42
CA HIS A 92 -3.08 -1.96 26.66
C HIS A 92 -3.02 -3.47 26.94
N PHE A 93 -2.96 -4.30 25.91
CA PHE A 93 -2.75 -5.74 26.07
C PHE A 93 -1.37 -6.01 26.65
N VAL A 94 -0.31 -5.45 26.05
CA VAL A 94 1.07 -5.60 26.53
C VAL A 94 1.21 -5.15 27.99
N LYS A 95 0.58 -4.02 28.38
CA LYS A 95 0.59 -3.53 29.76
C LYS A 95 -0.02 -4.50 30.80
N ARG A 96 -0.88 -5.44 30.38
CA ARG A 96 -1.55 -6.39 31.26
C ARG A 96 -0.92 -7.78 31.25
N CYS A 97 0.09 -7.99 30.42
CA CYS A 97 0.82 -9.24 30.39
C CYS A 97 1.82 -9.29 31.56
N GLU A 98 1.87 -10.42 32.24
CA GLU A 98 2.94 -10.73 33.19
C GLU A 98 4.13 -11.29 32.41
N PHE A 99 5.24 -10.58 32.42
CA PHE A 99 6.46 -10.99 31.74
C PHE A 99 7.47 -11.56 32.76
N VAL A 100 8.12 -12.66 32.40
CA VAL A 100 9.18 -13.28 33.22
C VAL A 100 10.45 -12.43 33.25
N ASP A 101 10.66 -11.62 32.20
CA ASP A 101 11.77 -10.69 32.06
C ASP A 101 11.21 -9.33 31.62
N GLU A 102 11.45 -8.29 32.40
CA GLU A 102 10.92 -6.94 32.15
C GLU A 102 11.79 -6.11 31.21
N ARG A 103 12.94 -6.65 30.79
CA ARG A 103 13.78 -6.00 29.79
C ARG A 103 13.01 -5.83 28.48
N ASP A 104 13.18 -4.68 27.85
CA ASP A 104 12.59 -4.33 26.55
C ASP A 104 11.05 -4.27 26.49
N ILE A 105 10.32 -4.28 27.61
CA ILE A 105 8.84 -4.14 27.61
C ILE A 105 8.40 -2.89 26.84
N ASP A 106 9.11 -1.77 27.02
CA ASP A 106 8.80 -0.53 26.31
C ASP A 106 8.99 -0.67 24.79
N ALA A 107 10.05 -1.36 24.34
CA ALA A 107 10.26 -1.63 22.93
C ALA A 107 9.18 -2.56 22.35
N VAL A 108 8.76 -3.58 23.11
CA VAL A 108 7.66 -4.48 22.73
C VAL A 108 6.35 -3.73 22.63
N LYS A 109 6.06 -2.85 23.60
CA LYS A 109 4.86 -2.01 23.62
C LYS A 109 4.80 -1.07 22.42
N ASP A 110 5.92 -0.43 22.09
CA ASP A 110 6.03 0.48 20.94
C ASP A 110 5.89 -0.29 19.62
N GLN A 111 6.55 -1.44 19.49
CA GLN A 111 6.42 -2.30 18.31
C GLN A 111 4.99 -2.82 18.13
N ALA A 112 4.32 -3.20 19.22
CA ALA A 112 2.91 -3.62 19.19
C ALA A 112 2.00 -2.47 18.76
N HIS A 113 2.26 -1.25 19.27
CA HIS A 113 1.52 -0.05 18.88
C HIS A 113 1.68 0.25 17.38
N VAL A 114 2.93 0.29 16.89
CA VAL A 114 3.26 0.57 15.49
C VAL A 114 2.64 -0.48 14.57
N SER A 115 2.72 -1.76 14.92
CA SER A 115 2.15 -2.86 14.14
C SER A 115 0.62 -2.76 14.07
N ALA A 116 -0.03 -2.47 15.20
CA ALA A 116 -1.47 -2.29 15.24
C ALA A 116 -1.93 -1.04 14.48
N LEU A 117 -1.17 0.07 14.56
CA LEU A 117 -1.44 1.29 13.80
C LEU A 117 -1.31 1.05 12.29
N MET A 118 -0.30 0.28 11.87
CA MET A 118 -0.12 -0.10 10.47
C MET A 118 -1.29 -0.96 9.98
N LEU A 119 -1.73 -1.95 10.76
CA LEU A 119 -2.92 -2.73 10.45
C LEU A 119 -4.17 -1.84 10.35
N TYR A 120 -4.39 -0.94 11.31
CA TYR A 120 -5.51 -0.01 11.32
C TYR A 120 -5.54 0.85 10.05
N ARG A 121 -4.39 1.39 9.62
CA ARG A 121 -4.27 2.17 8.38
C ARG A 121 -4.48 1.31 7.13
N LEU A 122 -4.05 0.05 7.13
CA LEU A 122 -4.27 -0.86 6.00
C LEU A 122 -5.75 -1.19 5.81
N LEU A 123 -6.55 -1.25 6.88
CA LEU A 123 -8.00 -1.47 6.80
C LEU A 123 -8.78 -0.26 6.24
N GLN A 124 -8.20 0.95 6.26
CA GLN A 124 -8.82 2.13 5.66
C GLN A 124 -8.85 2.05 4.13
N LYS A 125 -7.78 1.51 3.51
CA LYS A 125 -7.68 1.37 2.04
C LYS A 125 -8.83 0.55 1.41
N PRO A 126 -9.12 -0.69 1.86
CA PRO A 126 -10.22 -1.47 1.30
C PRO A 126 -11.58 -0.83 1.56
N TYR A 127 -11.78 -0.18 2.71
CA TYR A 127 -13.02 0.54 3.00
C TYR A 127 -13.25 1.67 2.00
N THR A 128 -12.27 2.56 1.82
CA THR A 128 -12.39 3.68 0.87
C THR A 128 -12.63 3.16 -0.54
N TYR A 129 -11.91 2.14 -0.98
CA TYR A 129 -12.07 1.56 -2.31
C TYR A 129 -13.46 0.97 -2.54
N ILE A 130 -13.95 0.11 -1.63
CA ILE A 130 -15.27 -0.51 -1.79
C ILE A 130 -16.36 0.57 -1.75
N MET A 131 -16.21 1.55 -0.87
CA MET A 131 -17.15 2.66 -0.75
C MET A 131 -17.23 3.48 -2.04
N THR A 132 -16.09 3.79 -2.67
CA THR A 132 -16.07 4.49 -3.96
C THR A 132 -16.74 3.66 -5.05
N CYS A 133 -16.47 2.35 -5.12
CA CYS A 133 -17.11 1.47 -6.11
C CYS A 133 -18.64 1.41 -5.94
N ILE A 134 -19.14 1.31 -4.70
CA ILE A 134 -20.57 1.31 -4.42
C ILE A 134 -21.20 2.65 -4.81
N MET A 135 -20.56 3.77 -4.47
CA MET A 135 -21.08 5.10 -4.83
C MET A 135 -21.13 5.32 -6.34
N GLU A 136 -20.13 4.85 -7.08
CA GLU A 136 -20.11 4.87 -8.54
C GLU A 136 -21.24 4.02 -9.14
N GLU A 137 -21.45 2.81 -8.61
CA GLU A 137 -22.53 1.92 -9.04
C GLU A 137 -23.92 2.51 -8.74
N GLU A 138 -24.11 3.11 -7.57
CA GLU A 138 -25.36 3.80 -7.19
C GLU A 138 -25.64 5.00 -8.09
N ALA A 139 -24.61 5.80 -8.41
CA ALA A 139 -24.74 6.95 -9.31
C ALA A 139 -25.12 6.52 -10.73
N GLU A 140 -24.52 5.45 -11.24
CA GLU A 140 -24.82 4.91 -12.57
C GLU A 140 -26.26 4.39 -12.65
N LYS A 141 -26.71 3.64 -11.63
CA LYS A 141 -28.12 3.19 -11.53
C LYS A 141 -29.09 4.37 -11.49
N GLN A 142 -28.77 5.44 -10.76
CA GLN A 142 -29.61 6.63 -10.71
C GLN A 142 -29.70 7.34 -12.07
N LYS A 143 -28.59 7.43 -12.83
CA LYS A 143 -28.60 7.99 -14.19
C LYS A 143 -29.47 7.16 -15.12
N GLN A 144 -29.34 5.84 -15.08
CA GLN A 144 -30.15 4.92 -15.90
C GLN A 144 -31.64 5.04 -15.57
N LEU A 145 -32.00 5.12 -14.29
CA LEU A 145 -33.39 5.33 -13.87
C LEU A 145 -33.94 6.67 -14.37
N LYS A 146 -33.15 7.74 -14.36
CA LYS A 146 -33.55 9.04 -14.92
C LYS A 146 -33.76 8.97 -16.44
N ALA A 147 -32.86 8.32 -17.16
CA ALA A 147 -33.00 8.14 -18.62
C ALA A 147 -34.22 7.29 -19.00
N ILE A 148 -34.53 6.25 -18.22
CA ILE A 148 -35.73 5.42 -18.42
C ILE A 148 -37.01 6.23 -18.13
N LYS A 149 -37.01 7.06 -17.09
CA LYS A 149 -38.15 7.94 -16.78
C LYS A 149 -38.39 8.97 -17.89
N ALA A 150 -37.33 9.64 -18.37
CA ALA A 150 -37.42 10.59 -19.48
C ALA A 150 -38.00 9.93 -20.76
N ARG A 151 -37.52 8.73 -21.13
CA ARG A 151 -38.09 7.97 -22.26
C ARG A 151 -39.56 7.61 -22.09
N LYS A 152 -40.02 7.31 -20.87
CA LYS A 152 -41.43 7.00 -20.59
C LYS A 152 -42.31 8.24 -20.66
N GLU A 153 -41.80 9.40 -20.24
CA GLU A 153 -42.49 10.68 -20.35
C GLU A 153 -42.66 11.09 -21.81
N ASP A 154 -41.61 10.95 -22.63
CA ASP A 154 -41.67 11.21 -24.08
C ASP A 154 -42.70 10.30 -24.80
N HIS A 155 -42.79 9.03 -24.39
CA HIS A 155 -43.75 8.10 -24.97
C HIS A 155 -45.20 8.38 -24.53
N ASN A 156 -45.41 8.98 -23.36
CA ASN A 156 -46.75 9.30 -22.86
C ASN A 156 -47.29 10.63 -23.44
N VAL A 157 -46.41 11.56 -23.83
CA VAL A 157 -46.81 12.83 -24.50
C VAL A 157 -47.30 12.59 -25.94
N HIS A 158 -46.82 11.53 -26.62
CA HIS A 158 -47.21 11.22 -27.99
C HIS A 158 -48.54 10.43 -28.11
N VAL A 159 -49.09 9.93 -27.00
CA VAL A 159 -50.28 9.05 -27.01
C VAL A 159 -51.58 9.76 -26.59
N ASN A 160 -51.54 11.03 -26.17
CA ASN A 160 -52.78 11.79 -25.94
C ASN A 160 -53.31 12.37 -27.26
N PRO A 161 -54.40 11.81 -27.85
CA PRO A 161 -55.01 12.41 -29.01
C PRO A 161 -55.73 13.68 -28.57
N VAL A 162 -55.63 14.72 -29.39
CA VAL A 162 -56.44 15.92 -29.31
C VAL A 162 -57.91 15.52 -29.20
N PRO A 163 -58.69 16.02 -28.21
CA PRO A 163 -60.12 15.84 -28.25
C PRO A 163 -60.66 16.68 -29.41
N GLU A 164 -61.11 16.00 -30.48
CA GLU A 164 -62.04 16.58 -31.44
C GLU A 164 -63.31 16.95 -30.67
N GLN A 165 -63.60 18.25 -30.52
CA GLN A 165 -64.89 18.91 -30.80
C GLN A 165 -64.69 20.43 -30.89
#